data_AF-A0A7C2SC74-F1
#
_entry.id   AF-A0A7C2SC74-F1
#
_cell.length_a   1.000
_cell.length_b   1.000
_cell.length_c   1.000
_cell.angle_alpha   90.00
_cell.angle_beta   90.00
_cell.angle_gamma   90.00
#
_symmetry.space_group_name_H-M   'P 1'
#
loop_
_entity.id
_entity.type
_entity.pdbx_description
1 polymer ?
#
loop_
_entity_poly.entity_id
_entity_poly.type
_entity_poly.pdbx_seq_one_letter_code
_entity_poly.pdbx_strand_id
1 'polypeptide(L)'
;MNHNGLPRALFATNRWVTDENWLPAELTIKLLDRFVIDHANPSWPVNRWISAMLVLYRPHFEALLKHRDLVLNAWQQQSPEIAALDDEHLEITGVININTKAWIAELSQNQTTQA
;
A
#
# COMPACT_ATOMS: atom_id res chain seq x y z
N MET A 1 4.59 3.37 -13.29
CA MET A 1 5.68 2.43 -13.61
C MET A 1 6.88 3.20 -14.18
N ASN A 2 8.10 2.65 -14.11
CA ASN A 2 9.24 3.14 -14.89
C ASN A 2 9.27 2.47 -16.29
N HIS A 3 10.27 2.80 -17.12
CA HIS A 3 10.41 2.26 -18.49
C HIS A 3 10.59 0.73 -18.55
N ASN A 4 10.97 0.08 -17.44
CA ASN A 4 11.14 -1.37 -17.33
C ASN A 4 9.90 -2.07 -16.76
N GLY A 5 8.78 -1.35 -16.58
CA GLY A 5 7.58 -1.91 -15.97
C GLY A 5 7.70 -2.18 -14.47
N LEU A 6 8.63 -1.53 -13.76
CA LEU A 6 8.73 -1.62 -12.30
C LEU A 6 7.96 -0.48 -11.62
N PRO A 7 7.40 -0.71 -10.42
CA PRO A 7 6.69 0.32 -9.68
C PRO A 7 7.66 1.40 -9.22
N ARG A 8 7.16 2.64 -9.11
CA ARG A 8 7.93 3.82 -8.71
C ARG A 8 7.54 4.37 -7.36
N ALA A 9 6.28 4.15 -6.97
CA ALA A 9 5.74 4.59 -5.71
C ALA A 9 4.64 3.63 -5.27
N LEU A 10 4.45 3.57 -3.96
CA LEU A 10 3.27 3.03 -3.31
C LEU A 10 2.52 4.21 -2.71
N PHE A 11 1.20 4.18 -2.71
CA PHE A 11 0.39 5.23 -2.12
C PHE A 11 -0.84 4.65 -1.46
N ALA A 12 -1.41 5.40 -0.53
CA ALA A 12 -2.68 5.10 0.11
C ALA A 12 -3.68 6.22 -0.16
N THR A 13 -4.95 5.86 -0.31
CA THR A 13 -6.03 6.79 -0.63
C THR A 13 -7.07 6.82 0.49
N ASN A 14 -7.97 7.80 0.45
CA ASN A 14 -9.20 7.76 1.24
C ASN A 14 -10.27 6.89 0.55
N ARG A 15 -11.49 6.87 1.11
CA ARG A 15 -12.60 6.06 0.59
C ARG A 15 -13.20 6.66 -0.67
N TRP A 16 -13.24 7.99 -0.80
CA TRP A 16 -13.72 8.68 -2.00
C TRP A 16 -13.13 8.09 -3.30
N VAL A 17 -11.83 7.80 -3.31
CA VAL A 17 -11.15 7.28 -4.52
C VAL A 17 -11.60 5.88 -4.91
N THR A 18 -11.93 5.02 -3.95
CA THR A 18 -12.28 3.61 -4.24
C THR A 18 -13.77 3.32 -4.18
N ASP A 19 -14.55 4.15 -3.48
CA ASP A 19 -15.97 3.92 -3.16
C ASP A 19 -16.24 2.52 -2.56
N GLU A 20 -15.27 2.02 -1.80
CA GLU A 20 -15.33 0.70 -1.16
C GLU A 20 -15.60 0.77 0.35
N ASN A 21 -15.79 -0.39 0.98
CA ASN A 21 -15.92 -0.47 2.44
C ASN A 21 -14.63 -0.02 3.14
N TRP A 22 -14.78 0.84 4.15
CA TRP A 22 -13.66 1.31 4.95
C TRP A 22 -13.25 0.29 6.02
N LEU A 23 -11.95 -0.02 6.10
CA LEU A 23 -11.36 -0.81 7.17
C LEU A 23 -10.18 -0.05 7.80
N PRO A 24 -10.09 0.03 9.14
CA PRO A 24 -8.91 0.57 9.83
C PRO A 24 -7.65 -0.22 9.48
N ALA A 25 -6.50 0.46 9.57
CA ALA A 25 -5.20 -0.07 9.23
C ALA A 25 -4.92 -1.43 9.90
N GLU A 26 -5.25 -1.58 11.18
CA GLU A 26 -5.03 -2.84 11.91
C GLU A 26 -5.77 -4.02 11.26
N LEU A 27 -7.01 -3.83 10.82
CA LEU A 27 -7.79 -4.88 10.17
C LEU A 27 -7.31 -5.12 8.74
N THR A 28 -7.01 -4.06 7.99
CA THR A 28 -6.46 -4.18 6.63
C THR A 28 -5.13 -4.92 6.62
N ILE A 29 -4.24 -4.65 7.58
CA ILE A 29 -2.94 -5.33 7.71
C ILE A 29 -3.12 -6.83 7.93
N LYS A 30 -4.08 -7.27 8.74
CA LYS A 30 -4.40 -8.70 8.93
C LYS A 30 -4.88 -9.37 7.64
N LEU A 31 -5.53 -8.63 6.73
CA LEU A 31 -5.94 -9.16 5.42
C LEU A 31 -4.74 -9.37 4.49
N LEU A 32 -3.67 -8.58 4.63
CA LEU A 32 -2.46 -8.73 3.83
C LEU A 32 -1.80 -10.09 4.02
N ASP A 33 -1.98 -10.75 5.17
CA ASP A 33 -1.45 -12.10 5.45
C ASP A 33 -2.06 -13.19 4.56
N ARG A 34 -3.26 -12.93 4.02
CA ARG A 34 -4.03 -13.90 3.24
C ARG A 34 -4.16 -13.48 1.78
N PHE A 35 -3.56 -12.36 1.40
CA PHE A 35 -3.70 -11.84 0.05
C PHE A 35 -2.94 -12.74 -0.94
N VAL A 36 -3.69 -13.37 -1.85
CA VAL A 36 -3.15 -14.12 -2.98
C VAL A 36 -4.14 -14.09 -4.13
N ILE A 37 -3.65 -13.83 -5.34
CA ILE A 37 -4.45 -13.96 -6.57
C ILE A 37 -4.12 -15.33 -7.19
N ASP A 38 -4.89 -16.35 -6.83
CA ASP A 38 -4.62 -17.75 -7.18
C ASP A 38 -5.35 -18.25 -8.45
N HIS A 39 -5.68 -17.34 -9.36
CA HIS A 39 -6.31 -17.69 -10.65
C HIS A 39 -5.47 -17.23 -11.84
N ALA A 40 -5.63 -17.93 -12.98
CA ALA A 40 -4.82 -17.68 -14.17
C ALA A 40 -5.36 -16.57 -15.09
N ASN A 41 -6.67 -16.30 -15.06
CA ASN A 41 -7.30 -15.25 -15.86
C ASN A 41 -7.08 -13.87 -15.22
N PRO A 42 -6.97 -12.74 -15.96
CA PRO A 42 -6.62 -12.64 -17.36
C PRO A 42 -5.13 -12.91 -17.64
N SER A 43 -4.26 -12.87 -16.61
CA SER A 43 -2.83 -13.12 -16.78
C SER A 43 -2.19 -13.67 -15.50
N TRP A 44 -1.84 -14.96 -15.54
CA TRP A 44 -1.20 -15.66 -14.43
C TRP A 44 0.14 -15.02 -13.99
N PRO A 45 1.04 -14.60 -14.90
CA PRO A 45 2.28 -13.92 -14.50
C PRO A 45 2.02 -12.61 -13.76
N VAL A 46 1.04 -11.81 -14.19
CA VAL A 46 0.70 -10.53 -13.56
C VAL A 46 0.09 -10.77 -12.17
N ASN A 47 -0.82 -11.74 -12.04
CA ASN A 47 -1.45 -12.08 -10.77
C ASN A 47 -0.43 -12.52 -9.71
N ARG A 48 0.53 -13.36 -10.12
CA ARG A 48 1.67 -13.73 -9.26
C ARG A 48 2.55 -12.55 -8.92
N TRP A 49 2.82 -11.69 -9.90
CA TRP A 49 3.64 -10.50 -9.70
C TRP A 49 3.00 -9.54 -8.68
N ILE A 50 1.69 -9.25 -8.78
CA ILE A 50 0.97 -8.41 -7.81
C ILE A 50 1.04 -9.00 -6.41
N SER A 51 0.76 -10.30 -6.28
CA SER A 51 0.85 -11.01 -4.98
C SER A 51 2.26 -10.92 -4.39
N ALA A 52 3.30 -11.08 -5.21
CA ALA A 52 4.69 -10.96 -4.78
C ALA A 52 5.09 -9.53 -4.37
N MET A 53 4.53 -8.49 -5.01
CA MET A 53 4.80 -7.10 -4.61
C MET A 53 4.30 -6.78 -3.21
N LEU A 54 3.15 -7.33 -2.80
CA LEU A 54 2.62 -7.16 -1.44
C LEU A 54 3.50 -7.83 -0.38
N VAL A 55 4.09 -8.97 -0.71
CA VAL A 55 5.07 -9.64 0.17
C VAL A 55 6.37 -8.82 0.24
N LEU A 56 6.93 -8.44 -0.91
CA LEU A 56 8.20 -7.71 -1.01
C LEU A 56 8.15 -6.37 -0.28
N TYR A 57 7.05 -5.64 -0.40
CA TYR A 57 6.86 -4.32 0.19
C TYR A 57 5.98 -4.32 1.43
N ARG A 58 5.79 -5.48 2.08
CA ARG A 58 4.96 -5.61 3.27
C ARG A 58 5.18 -4.50 4.32
N PRO A 59 6.40 -4.19 4.78
CA PRO A 59 6.60 -3.12 5.76
C PRO A 59 6.18 -1.74 5.25
N HIS A 60 6.28 -1.49 3.94
CA HIS A 60 5.89 -0.22 3.33
C HIS A 60 4.36 -0.08 3.28
N PHE A 61 3.64 -1.14 2.94
CA PHE A 61 2.18 -1.15 2.97
C PHE A 61 1.64 -0.96 4.40
N GLU A 62 2.24 -1.61 5.39
CA GLU A 62 1.85 -1.41 6.79
C GLU A 62 2.09 0.03 7.27
N ALA A 63 3.22 0.63 6.89
CA ALA A 63 3.53 2.03 7.19
C ALA A 63 2.53 2.97 6.52
N LEU A 64 2.21 2.75 5.24
CA LEU A 64 1.22 3.55 4.50
C LEU A 64 -0.17 3.45 5.12
N LEU A 65 -0.62 2.26 5.51
CA LEU A 65 -1.94 2.07 6.12
C LEU A 65 -2.04 2.76 7.47
N LYS A 66 -1.01 2.65 8.32
CA LYS A 66 -0.96 3.35 9.61
C LYS A 66 -0.94 4.87 9.40
N HIS A 67 -0.16 5.35 8.44
CA HIS A 67 -0.09 6.77 8.11
C HIS A 67 -1.42 7.31 7.57
N ARG A 68 -2.09 6.56 6.69
CA ARG A 68 -3.41 6.86 6.15
C ARG A 68 -4.42 7.15 7.25
N ASP A 69 -4.51 6.27 8.25
CA ASP A 69 -5.43 6.44 9.37
C ASP A 69 -5.08 7.68 10.23
N LEU A 70 -3.80 7.97 10.43
CA LEU A 70 -3.35 9.19 11.13
C LEU A 70 -3.75 10.46 10.37
N VAL A 71 -3.54 10.48 9.05
CA VAL A 71 -3.87 11.63 8.19
C VAL A 71 -5.37 11.87 8.16
N LEU A 72 -6.18 10.81 8.02
CA LEU A 72 -7.64 10.92 8.06
C LEU A 72 -8.15 11.47 9.39
N ASN A 73 -7.59 10.99 10.51
CA ASN A 73 -7.97 11.50 11.83
C ASN A 73 -7.58 12.98 11.99
N ALA A 74 -6.38 13.37 11.54
CA ALA A 74 -5.93 14.75 11.60
C ALA A 74 -6.80 15.67 10.72
N TRP A 75 -7.16 15.22 9.51
CA TRP A 75 -8.04 15.95 8.60
C TRP A 75 -9.43 16.13 9.20
N GLN A 76 -10.00 15.06 9.76
CA GLN A 76 -11.31 15.10 10.40
C GLN A 76 -11.35 16.07 11.60
N GLN A 77 -10.24 16.20 12.33
CA GLN A 77 -10.12 17.15 13.44
C GLN A 77 -10.02 18.61 12.97
N GLN A 78 -9.42 18.85 11.79
CA GLN A 78 -9.29 20.18 11.21
C GLN A 78 -10.60 20.68 10.60
N SER A 79 -11.39 19.77 10.02
CA SER A 79 -12.68 20.07 9.39
C SER A 79 -13.77 19.10 9.86
N PRO A 80 -14.34 19.27 11.08
CA PRO A 80 -15.31 18.34 11.65
C PRO A 80 -16.62 18.20 10.85
N GLU A 81 -16.96 19.20 10.04
CA GLU A 81 -18.16 19.23 9.20
C GLU A 81 -18.03 18.46 7.88
N ILE A 82 -16.79 18.16 7.46
CA ILE A 82 -16.51 17.40 6.23
C ILE A 82 -16.10 15.98 6.63
N ALA A 83 -16.73 14.98 6.03
CA ALA A 83 -16.37 13.58 6.27
C ALA A 83 -15.02 13.28 5.59
N ALA A 84 -13.94 13.15 6.36
CA ALA A 84 -12.59 12.97 5.83
C ALA A 84 -12.44 11.75 4.90
N LEU A 85 -13.23 10.70 5.13
CA LEU A 85 -13.24 9.50 4.29
C LEU A 85 -13.74 9.78 2.86
N ASP A 86 -14.64 10.75 2.71
CA ASP A 86 -15.38 11.03 1.49
C ASP A 86 -15.04 12.41 0.89
N ASP A 87 -13.99 13.05 1.40
CA ASP A 87 -13.52 14.34 0.94
C ASP A 87 -12.63 14.19 -0.30
N GLU A 88 -13.07 14.73 -1.44
CA GLU A 88 -12.29 14.73 -2.69
C GLU A 88 -11.01 15.57 -2.61
N HIS A 89 -10.88 16.45 -1.62
CA HIS A 89 -9.64 17.20 -1.40
C HIS A 89 -8.55 16.35 -0.71
N LEU A 90 -8.88 15.14 -0.22
CA LEU A 90 -7.96 14.21 0.43
C LEU A 90 -7.85 12.87 -0.31
N GLU A 91 -7.71 12.89 -1.64
CA GLU A 91 -7.62 11.66 -2.43
C GLU A 91 -6.44 10.75 -2.02
N ILE A 92 -5.26 11.34 -1.79
CA ILE A 92 -4.03 10.64 -1.45
C ILE A 92 -3.61 11.02 -0.03
N THR A 93 -3.56 10.03 0.84
CA THR A 93 -3.19 10.19 2.26
C THR A 93 -1.70 10.01 2.51
N GLY A 94 -0.98 9.38 1.58
CA GLY A 94 0.47 9.19 1.69
C GLY A 94 1.07 8.53 0.46
N VAL A 95 2.36 8.83 0.22
CA VAL A 95 3.14 8.28 -0.89
C VAL A 95 4.52 7.88 -0.39
N ILE A 96 4.97 6.68 -0.76
CA ILE A 96 6.35 6.23 -0.58
C ILE A 96 6.95 5.95 -1.95
N ASN A 97 7.99 6.69 -2.31
CA ASN A 97 8.78 6.39 -3.49
C ASN A 97 9.60 5.12 -3.26
N ILE A 98 9.58 4.21 -4.23
CA ILE A 98 10.24 2.91 -4.12
C ILE A 98 11.17 2.65 -5.30
N ASN A 99 12.22 1.88 -5.06
CA ASN A 99 13.09 1.33 -6.08
C ASN A 99 13.27 -0.17 -5.83
N THR A 100 12.64 -1.00 -6.67
CA THR A 100 12.61 -2.45 -6.50
C THR A 100 13.99 -3.10 -6.53
N LYS A 101 14.90 -2.62 -7.38
CA LYS A 101 16.25 -3.18 -7.47
C LYS A 101 17.07 -2.85 -6.22
N ALA A 102 17.00 -1.60 -5.76
CA ALA A 102 17.69 -1.17 -4.56
C ALA A 102 17.17 -1.91 -3.31
N TRP A 103 15.85 -2.02 -3.19
CA TRP A 103 15.21 -2.69 -2.05
C TRP A 103 15.57 -4.18 -1.96
N ILE A 104 15.55 -4.90 -3.08
CA ILE A 104 15.98 -6.31 -3.11
C ILE A 104 17.45 -6.44 -2.70
N ALA A 105 18.33 -5.56 -3.20
CA ALA A 105 19.74 -5.59 -2.85
C ALA A 105 19.98 -5.36 -1.34
N GLU A 106 19.25 -4.41 -0.75
CA GLU A 106 19.30 -4.11 0.69
C GLU A 106 18.83 -5.31 1.53
N LEU A 107 17.70 -5.92 1.17
CA LEU A 107 17.19 -7.12 1.85
C LEU A 107 18.19 -8.28 1.80
N SER A 108 18.82 -8.52 0.64
CA SER A 108 19.82 -9.59 0.49
C SER A 108 21.08 -9.35 1.32
N GLN A 109 21.51 -8.09 1.48
CA GLN A 109 22.64 -7.74 2.35
C GLN A 109 22.30 -7.99 3.82
N ASN A 110 21.13 -7.54 4.26
CA ASN A 110 20.68 -7.68 5.65
C ASN A 110 20.48 -9.15 6.07
N GLN A 111 20.07 -10.02 5.15
CA GLN A 111 19.99 -11.47 5.39
C GLN A 111 21.36 -12.13 5.58
N THR A 112 22.40 -11.61 4.91
CA THR A 112 23.77 -12.14 5.00
C THR A 112 24.45 -11.73 6.31
N THR A 113 24.10 -10.58 6.89
CA THR A 113 24.65 -10.09 8.16
C THR A 113 24.02 -10.75 9.39
N GLN A 114 22.90 -11.45 9.24
CA GLN A 114 22.17 -12.13 10.33
C GLN A 114 22.43 -13.66 10.39
N ALA A 115 23.25 -14.20 9.49
CA ALA A 115 23.64 -15.62 9.42
C ALA A 115 25.10 -15.82 9.83
#